data_AF-A0A2P4WZA0-F1
#
_entry.id   AF-A0A2P4WZA0-F1
#
_cell.length_a   1.000
_cell.length_b   1.000
_cell.length_c   1.000
_cell.angle_alpha   90.00
_cell.angle_beta   90.00
_cell.angle_gamma   90.00
#
_symmetry.space_group_name_H-M   'P 1'
#
loop_
_entity.id
_entity.type
_entity.pdbx_description
1 polymer ?
#
loop_
_entity_poly.entity_id
_entity_poly.type
_entity_poly.pdbx_seq_one_letter_code
_entity_poly.pdbx_strand_id
1 'polypeptide(L)'
;MDAALISTERLRVAFALSNLGGRAKTWAYTREATTPGCFTTWAQLCQLLRAAFLPANYEYRQRSRFLVCKQGKRFAPESLGALETRKSSGGLLVVHAGVRGYGDPFRVLIDSGASTNFARLQTVARNGDKYADALRESEGKGQVSVRLADGTVVNVPGVRMDLAVKFENFDSTEAFLVLDMDKYDLIRGMPWLEKHERWIDWRGKAIGAS
;
A
#
# COMPACT_ATOMS: atom_id res chain seq x y z
N MET A 1 8.21 9.15 -20.45
CA MET A 1 9.44 9.88 -20.11
C MET A 1 9.19 10.63 -18.83
N ASP A 2 9.99 10.39 -17.78
CA ASP A 2 9.76 10.99 -16.46
C ASP A 2 10.37 12.41 -16.42
N ALA A 3 9.56 13.41 -16.04
CA ALA A 3 9.99 14.80 -15.99
C ALA A 3 11.10 15.04 -14.95
N ALA A 4 11.28 14.11 -14.00
CA ALA A 4 12.34 14.16 -12.99
C ALA A 4 13.75 13.92 -13.55
N LEU A 5 13.88 13.39 -14.77
CA LEU A 5 15.17 13.09 -15.42
C LEU A 5 15.71 14.25 -16.28
N ILE A 6 15.03 15.40 -16.28
CA ILE A 6 15.40 16.55 -17.09
C ILE A 6 16.20 17.54 -16.21
N SER A 7 17.48 17.73 -16.54
CA SER A 7 18.46 18.47 -15.72
C SER A 7 18.22 19.98 -15.59
N THR A 8 17.30 20.54 -16.37
CA THR A 8 17.00 21.98 -16.33
C THR A 8 15.51 22.22 -16.07
N GLU A 9 15.23 23.11 -15.11
CA GLU A 9 13.88 23.52 -14.72
C GLU A 9 13.04 23.97 -15.92
N ARG A 10 13.66 24.68 -16.88
CA ARG A 10 13.00 25.12 -18.11
C ARG A 10 12.52 23.97 -18.99
N LEU A 11 13.36 22.97 -19.24
CA LEU A 11 12.96 21.81 -20.06
C LEU A 11 11.92 20.95 -19.33
N ARG A 12 12.01 20.84 -18.00
CA ARG A 12 11.03 20.14 -17.16
C ARG A 12 9.66 20.79 -17.22
N VAL A 13 9.61 22.12 -17.12
CA VAL A 13 8.38 22.90 -17.25
C VAL A 13 7.82 22.81 -18.67
N ALA A 14 8.65 22.99 -19.70
CA ALA A 14 8.21 22.92 -21.10
C ALA A 14 7.63 21.53 -21.45
N PHE A 15 8.28 20.47 -20.98
CA PHE A 15 7.77 19.10 -21.12
C PHE A 15 6.44 18.91 -20.40
N ALA A 16 6.31 19.41 -19.17
CA ALA A 16 5.05 19.30 -18.44
C ALA A 16 3.90 20.07 -19.10
N LEU A 17 4.16 21.28 -19.61
CA LEU A 17 3.20 22.09 -20.35
C LEU A 17 2.74 21.38 -21.64
N SER A 18 3.64 20.71 -22.37
CA SER A 18 3.28 19.99 -23.59
C SER A 18 2.37 18.78 -23.34
N ASN A 19 2.45 18.19 -22.15
CA ASN A 19 1.62 17.07 -21.72
C ASN A 19 0.29 17.49 -21.07
N LEU A 20 0.02 18.79 -20.92
CA LEU A 20 -1.28 19.25 -20.43
C LEU A 20 -2.38 18.96 -21.46
N GLY A 21 -3.54 18.52 -20.95
CA GLY A 21 -4.74 18.28 -21.75
C GLY A 21 -5.88 19.23 -21.40
N GLY A 22 -6.79 19.44 -22.36
CA GLY A 22 -8.06 20.14 -22.16
C GLY A 22 -7.92 21.54 -21.54
N ARG A 23 -8.76 21.84 -20.55
CA ARG A 23 -8.83 23.16 -19.90
C ARG A 23 -7.53 23.60 -19.24
N ALA A 24 -6.73 22.67 -18.72
CA ALA A 24 -5.43 22.96 -18.13
C ALA A 24 -4.44 23.46 -19.19
N LYS A 25 -4.46 22.86 -20.38
CA LYS A 25 -3.66 23.29 -21.53
C LYS A 25 -4.03 24.72 -21.94
N THR A 26 -5.30 24.96 -22.23
CA THR A 26 -5.80 26.28 -22.66
C THR A 26 -5.45 27.36 -21.63
N TRP A 27 -5.72 27.11 -20.35
CA TRP A 27 -5.41 28.05 -19.27
C TRP A 27 -3.92 28.36 -19.17
N ALA A 28 -3.05 27.34 -19.25
CA ALA A 28 -1.61 27.54 -19.14
C ALA A 28 -1.06 28.39 -20.31
N TYR A 29 -1.47 28.10 -21.54
CA TYR A 29 -1.05 28.91 -22.71
C TYR A 29 -1.61 30.34 -22.68
N THR A 30 -2.85 30.55 -22.25
CA THR A 30 -3.41 31.91 -22.09
C THR A 30 -2.66 32.70 -21.02
N ARG A 31 -2.27 32.06 -19.93
CA ARG A 31 -1.50 32.70 -18.86
C ARG A 31 -0.08 33.04 -19.30
N GLU A 32 0.59 32.14 -20.01
CA GLU A 32 1.92 32.41 -20.57
C GLU A 32 1.88 33.54 -21.62
N ALA A 33 0.80 33.65 -22.38
CA ALA A 33 0.61 34.74 -23.35
C ALA A 33 0.38 36.12 -22.68
N THR A 34 -0.29 36.15 -21.52
CA THR A 34 -0.57 37.38 -20.77
C THR A 34 0.53 37.74 -19.77
N THR A 35 1.30 36.76 -19.31
CA THR A 35 2.44 36.95 -18.42
C THR A 35 3.56 36.01 -18.85
N PRO A 36 4.38 36.42 -19.84
CA PRO A 36 5.49 35.61 -20.32
C PRO A 36 6.47 35.28 -19.17
N GLY A 37 6.91 34.02 -19.11
CA GLY A 37 7.77 33.56 -18.03
C GLY A 37 7.06 33.34 -16.70
N CYS A 38 5.73 33.19 -16.68
CA CYS A 38 5.02 32.88 -15.44
C CYS A 38 5.30 31.46 -14.92
N PHE A 39 5.87 30.58 -15.75
CA PHE A 39 6.32 29.24 -15.40
C PHE A 39 7.84 29.11 -15.54
N THR A 40 8.61 29.74 -14.64
CA THR A 40 10.09 29.63 -14.69
C THR A 40 10.63 28.42 -13.94
N THR A 41 9.85 27.88 -13.00
CA THR A 41 10.23 26.71 -12.19
C THR A 41 9.07 25.73 -12.07
N TRP A 42 9.41 24.47 -11.81
CA TRP A 42 8.47 23.40 -11.51
C TRP A 42 7.56 23.73 -10.32
N ALA A 43 8.14 24.35 -9.28
CA ALA A 43 7.40 24.79 -8.10
C ALA A 43 6.33 25.84 -8.45
N GLN A 44 6.68 26.85 -9.26
CA GLN A 44 5.73 27.85 -9.74
C GLN A 44 4.63 27.22 -10.60
N LEU A 45 4.97 26.35 -11.54
CA LEU A 45 3.99 25.63 -12.36
C LEU A 45 3.01 24.85 -11.48
N CYS A 46 3.53 24.08 -10.52
CA CYS A 46 2.71 23.32 -9.58
C CYS A 46 1.80 24.23 -8.74
N GLN A 47 2.33 25.32 -8.20
CA GLN A 47 1.57 26.25 -7.36
C GLN A 47 0.43 26.90 -8.14
N LEU A 48 0.72 27.38 -9.35
CA LEU A 48 -0.25 28.06 -10.20
C LEU A 48 -1.34 27.10 -10.70
N LEU A 49 -0.98 25.89 -11.11
CA LEU A 49 -1.97 24.86 -11.47
C LEU A 49 -2.83 24.47 -10.28
N ARG A 50 -2.23 24.31 -9.09
CA ARG A 50 -2.98 24.02 -7.86
C ARG A 50 -3.97 25.12 -7.54
N ALA A 51 -3.57 26.39 -7.60
CA ALA A 51 -4.45 27.53 -7.35
C ALA A 51 -5.60 27.63 -8.36
N ALA A 52 -5.37 27.28 -9.62
CA ALA A 52 -6.38 27.38 -10.67
C ALA A 52 -7.36 26.20 -10.72
N PHE A 53 -6.92 24.99 -10.34
CA PHE A 53 -7.70 23.76 -10.56
C PHE A 53 -8.03 22.96 -9.29
N LEU A 54 -7.44 23.26 -8.13
CA LEU A 54 -7.87 22.67 -6.87
C LEU A 54 -8.99 23.51 -6.24
N PRO A 55 -10.16 22.92 -5.94
CA PRO A 55 -11.16 23.57 -5.11
C PRO A 55 -10.56 23.96 -3.74
N ALA A 56 -11.05 25.04 -3.12
CA ALA A 56 -10.60 25.48 -1.80
C ALA A 56 -10.72 24.40 -0.70
N ASN A 57 -11.59 23.41 -0.92
CA ASN A 57 -11.80 22.27 -0.04
C ASN A 57 -11.20 20.97 -0.59
N TYR A 58 -10.24 21.01 -1.52
CA TYR A 58 -9.66 19.80 -2.13
C TYR A 58 -9.09 18.84 -1.08
N GLU A 59 -8.28 19.33 -0.14
CA GLU A 59 -7.74 18.49 0.93
C GLU A 59 -8.86 17.91 1.80
N TYR A 60 -9.85 18.72 2.16
CA TYR A 60 -11.04 18.23 2.88
C TYR A 60 -11.81 17.19 2.07
N ARG A 61 -11.93 17.34 0.75
CA ARG A 61 -12.65 16.42 -0.13
C ARG A 61 -11.89 15.13 -0.36
N GLN A 62 -10.56 15.16 -0.41
CA GLN A 62 -9.73 13.96 -0.45
C GLN A 62 -9.72 13.24 0.90
N ARG A 63 -9.58 13.98 2.01
CA ARG A 63 -9.72 13.44 3.37
C ARG A 63 -11.13 12.90 3.61
N SER A 64 -12.17 13.56 3.10
CA SER A 64 -13.55 13.10 3.19
C SER A 64 -13.79 11.87 2.31
N ARG A 65 -13.22 11.78 1.11
CA ARG A 65 -13.24 10.55 0.29
C ARG A 65 -12.56 9.38 1.01
N PHE A 66 -11.47 9.65 1.73
CA PHE A 66 -10.81 8.67 2.59
C PHE A 66 -11.69 8.30 3.81
N LEU A 67 -12.39 9.25 4.42
CA LEU A 67 -13.36 9.00 5.50
C LEU A 67 -14.66 8.33 5.01
N VAL A 68 -14.96 8.39 3.71
CA VAL A 68 -16.07 7.69 3.05
C VAL A 68 -15.72 6.22 2.77
N CYS A 69 -14.44 5.81 2.84
CA CYS A 69 -14.07 4.41 3.06
C CYS A 69 -14.49 3.99 4.47
N LYS A 70 -15.81 3.90 4.70
CA LYS A 70 -16.37 3.30 5.90
C LYS A 70 -16.11 1.80 5.84
N GLN A 71 -15.44 1.26 6.85
CA GLN A 71 -15.58 -0.14 7.22
C GLN A 71 -16.98 -0.32 7.83
N GLY A 72 -18.00 -0.41 6.96
CA GLY A 72 -19.39 -0.64 7.36
C GLY A 72 -20.06 0.47 8.19
N LYS A 73 -21.28 0.17 8.63
CA LYS A 73 -22.07 0.99 9.56
C LYS A 73 -22.21 0.21 10.87
N ARG A 74 -21.45 0.55 11.92
CA ARG A 74 -21.89 0.35 13.32
C ARG A 74 -20.97 1.04 14.33
N PHE A 75 -21.62 1.64 15.33
CA PHE A 75 -21.07 1.98 16.64
C PHE A 75 -20.87 0.67 17.42
N ALA A 76 -19.90 0.67 18.35
CA ALA A 76 -19.46 -0.49 19.13
C ALA A 76 -20.61 -1.36 19.70
N PRO A 77 -20.35 -2.66 19.88
CA PRO A 77 -20.79 -3.34 21.08
C PRO A 77 -19.59 -3.67 21.97
N GLU A 78 -19.73 -3.36 23.26
CA GLU A 78 -18.97 -4.01 24.32
C GLU A 78 -19.11 -5.54 24.20
N SER A 79 -18.01 -6.23 24.50
CA SER A 79 -17.86 -7.69 24.61
C SER A 79 -17.97 -8.52 23.32
N LEU A 80 -16.89 -8.55 22.53
CA LEU A 80 -16.44 -9.69 21.73
C LEU A 80 -14.97 -9.44 21.33
N GLY A 81 -14.09 -10.41 21.59
CA GLY A 81 -12.63 -10.25 21.70
C GLY A 81 -11.95 -9.30 20.70
N ALA A 82 -11.57 -8.13 21.18
CA ALA A 82 -10.68 -7.21 20.48
C ALA A 82 -9.24 -7.70 20.69
N LEU A 83 -8.52 -8.00 19.60
CA LEU A 83 -7.12 -8.41 19.64
C LEU A 83 -6.24 -7.22 20.01
N GLU A 84 -5.49 -7.30 21.11
CA GLU A 84 -4.48 -6.29 21.44
C GLU A 84 -3.31 -6.36 20.45
N THR A 85 -3.19 -5.38 19.55
CA THR A 85 -2.01 -5.26 18.69
C THR A 85 -0.92 -4.49 19.43
N ARG A 86 0.35 -4.85 19.24
CA ARG A 86 1.45 -4.08 19.82
C ARG A 86 1.80 -2.91 18.91
N LYS A 87 1.81 -1.70 19.49
CA LYS A 87 2.30 -0.50 18.82
C LYS A 87 3.78 -0.67 18.49
N SER A 88 4.11 -0.78 17.21
CA SER A 88 5.50 -0.54 16.78
C SER A 88 5.82 0.96 16.93
N SER A 89 7.10 1.31 17.06
CA SER A 89 7.55 2.71 17.23
C SER A 89 6.99 3.71 16.20
N GLY A 90 6.51 3.24 15.04
CA GLY A 90 5.87 4.05 13.99
C GLY A 90 4.34 4.11 13.98
N GLY A 91 3.64 3.56 14.99
CA GLY A 91 2.17 3.58 15.04
C GLY A 91 1.45 2.57 14.13
N LEU A 92 2.21 1.68 13.48
CA LEU A 92 1.69 0.59 12.65
C LEU A 92 1.11 -0.54 13.50
N LEU A 93 0.06 -1.18 12.98
CA LEU A 93 -0.61 -2.34 13.57
C LEU A 93 0.18 -3.62 13.27
N VAL A 94 0.78 -4.18 14.31
CA VAL A 94 1.64 -5.36 14.19
C VAL A 94 1.21 -6.39 15.22
N VAL A 95 1.11 -7.64 14.78
CA VAL A 95 0.80 -8.79 15.63
C VAL A 95 1.92 -9.81 15.52
N HIS A 96 2.13 -10.58 16.59
CA HIS A 96 3.01 -11.74 16.56
C HIS A 96 2.15 -13.00 16.45
N ALA A 97 2.43 -13.84 15.46
CA ALA A 97 1.60 -14.99 15.16
C ALA A 97 2.45 -16.25 14.97
N GLY A 98 1.98 -17.38 15.50
CA GLY A 98 2.56 -18.67 15.18
C GLY A 98 2.23 -19.06 13.75
N VAL A 99 3.18 -19.68 13.05
CA VAL A 99 2.96 -20.20 11.70
C VAL A 99 3.28 -21.68 11.69
N ARG A 100 2.34 -22.51 11.23
CA ARG A 100 2.53 -23.96 11.21
C ARG A 100 3.76 -24.32 10.37
N GLY A 101 4.67 -25.09 10.97
CA GLY A 101 5.93 -25.49 10.36
C GLY A 101 7.10 -24.56 10.64
N TYR A 102 6.95 -23.59 11.54
CA TYR A 102 8.03 -22.69 11.98
C TYR A 102 8.07 -22.63 13.51
N GLY A 103 9.28 -22.60 14.07
CA GLY A 103 9.50 -22.59 15.53
C GLY A 103 9.30 -21.22 16.16
N ASP A 104 9.66 -20.15 15.46
CA ASP A 104 9.57 -18.77 15.97
C ASP A 104 8.27 -18.08 15.52
N PRO A 105 7.65 -17.24 16.37
CA PRO A 105 6.54 -16.40 15.97
C PRO A 105 6.93 -15.39 14.90
N PHE A 106 6.05 -15.21 13.92
CA PHE A 106 6.23 -14.27 12.82
C PHE A 106 5.72 -12.89 13.23
N ARG A 107 6.44 -11.85 12.81
CA ARG A 107 6.01 -10.46 12.95
C ARG A 107 5.15 -10.07 11.75
N VAL A 108 3.85 -9.94 11.98
CA VAL A 108 2.85 -9.73 10.93
C VAL A 108 2.38 -8.28 10.94
N LEU A 109 2.57 -7.58 9.82
CA LEU A 109 1.97 -6.26 9.58
C LEU A 109 0.55 -6.43 9.05
N ILE A 110 -0.38 -5.64 9.59
CA ILE A 110 -1.73 -5.51 9.04
C ILE A 110 -1.77 -4.25 8.18
N ASP A 111 -1.97 -4.44 6.88
CA ASP A 111 -1.83 -3.36 5.90
C ASP A 111 -3.02 -3.32 4.94
N SER A 112 -3.98 -2.44 5.23
CA SER A 112 -5.11 -2.19 4.32
C SER A 112 -4.69 -1.52 3.00
N GLY A 113 -3.43 -1.08 2.86
CA GLY A 113 -2.88 -0.56 1.61
C GLY A 113 -2.36 -1.65 0.67
N ALA A 114 -2.17 -2.87 1.16
CA ALA A 114 -1.68 -3.99 0.36
C ALA A 114 -2.82 -4.68 -0.40
N SER A 115 -2.70 -4.77 -1.73
CA SER A 115 -3.68 -5.45 -2.59
C SER A 115 -3.61 -6.98 -2.52
N THR A 116 -2.55 -7.52 -1.91
CA THR A 116 -2.40 -8.96 -1.66
C THR A 116 -1.67 -9.21 -0.35
N ASN A 117 -1.58 -10.48 0.06
CA ASN A 117 -0.79 -10.88 1.21
C ASN A 117 0.64 -11.18 0.77
N PHE A 118 1.62 -10.76 1.57
CA PHE A 118 3.04 -10.94 1.24
C PHE A 118 3.77 -11.70 2.35
N ALA A 119 4.70 -12.55 1.96
CA ALA A 119 5.58 -13.24 2.88
C ALA A 119 7.05 -12.97 2.54
N ARG A 120 7.85 -12.72 3.58
CA ARG A 120 9.27 -12.47 3.44
C ARG A 120 9.99 -13.73 3.02
N LEU A 121 10.66 -13.69 1.87
CA LEU A 121 11.42 -14.80 1.30
C LEU A 121 12.37 -15.44 2.31
N GLN A 122 13.22 -14.64 2.96
CA GLN A 122 14.21 -15.13 3.93
C GLN A 122 13.59 -15.83 5.13
N THR A 123 12.35 -15.47 5.51
CA THR A 123 11.67 -16.09 6.64
C THR A 123 11.03 -17.41 6.21
N VAL A 124 10.31 -17.43 5.09
CA VAL A 124 9.62 -18.64 4.64
C VAL A 124 10.55 -19.71 4.09
N ALA A 125 11.70 -19.32 3.52
CA ALA A 125 12.71 -20.26 3.05
C ALA A 125 13.39 -21.07 4.18
N ARG A 126 13.19 -20.70 5.45
CA ARG A 126 13.69 -21.48 6.60
C ARG A 126 13.03 -22.86 6.70
N ASN A 127 11.83 -23.01 6.15
CA ASN A 127 11.21 -24.30 5.96
C ASN A 127 11.44 -24.74 4.50
N GLY A 128 12.57 -25.39 4.27
CA GLY A 128 13.05 -25.75 2.93
C GLY A 128 12.07 -26.61 2.16
N ASP A 129 11.50 -27.64 2.79
CA ASP A 129 10.56 -28.56 2.15
C ASP A 129 9.29 -27.83 1.68
N LYS A 130 8.69 -27.04 2.58
CA LYS A 130 7.46 -26.32 2.28
C LYS A 130 7.68 -25.23 1.21
N TYR A 131 8.84 -24.59 1.22
CA TYR A 131 9.19 -23.61 0.18
C TYR A 131 9.48 -24.29 -1.16
N ALA A 132 10.14 -25.45 -1.17
CA ALA A 132 10.38 -26.25 -2.37
C ALA A 132 9.06 -26.75 -3.00
N ASP A 133 8.09 -27.16 -2.19
CA ASP A 133 6.76 -27.51 -2.66
C ASP A 133 6.06 -26.31 -3.33
N ALA A 134 6.10 -25.13 -2.70
CA ALA A 134 5.54 -23.90 -3.28
C ALA A 134 6.25 -23.48 -4.58
N LEU A 135 7.57 -23.68 -4.67
CA LEU A 135 8.33 -23.45 -5.91
C LEU A 135 7.84 -24.38 -7.03
N ARG A 136 7.73 -25.68 -6.77
CA ARG A 136 7.22 -26.67 -7.74
C ARG A 136 5.81 -26.33 -8.22
N GLU A 137 4.92 -25.92 -7.30
CA GLU A 137 3.56 -25.48 -7.63
C GLU A 137 3.50 -24.14 -8.39
N SER A 138 4.60 -23.40 -8.41
CA SER A 138 4.72 -22.13 -9.12
C SER A 138 5.37 -22.24 -10.50
N GLU A 139 5.82 -23.44 -10.89
CA GLU A 139 6.41 -23.67 -12.21
C GLU A 139 5.45 -23.21 -13.33
N GLY A 140 5.99 -22.46 -14.28
CA GLY A 140 5.21 -21.89 -15.40
C GLY A 140 4.41 -20.63 -15.07
N LYS A 141 4.32 -20.17 -13.80
CA LYS A 141 3.55 -18.95 -13.44
C LYS A 141 4.24 -17.63 -13.81
N GLY A 142 5.48 -17.67 -14.30
CA GLY A 142 6.23 -16.48 -14.70
C GLY A 142 6.55 -15.53 -13.53
N GLN A 143 6.88 -14.28 -13.87
CA GLN A 143 7.14 -13.22 -12.90
C GLN A 143 5.92 -12.33 -12.69
N VAL A 144 5.81 -11.78 -11.48
CA VAL A 144 4.78 -10.83 -11.06
C VAL A 144 5.45 -9.49 -10.75
N SER A 145 4.86 -8.40 -11.25
CA SER A 145 5.32 -7.04 -10.94
C SER A 145 4.60 -6.53 -9.68
N VAL A 146 5.36 -6.10 -8.68
CA VAL A 146 4.86 -5.60 -7.40
C VAL A 146 5.35 -4.17 -7.20
N ARG A 147 4.41 -3.24 -6.95
CA ARG A 147 4.74 -1.88 -6.54
C ARG A 147 4.79 -1.80 -5.02
N LEU A 148 5.95 -1.47 -4.48
CA LEU A 148 6.21 -1.36 -3.05
C LEU A 148 5.75 0.01 -2.50
N ALA A 149 5.71 0.12 -1.17
CA ALA A 149 5.25 1.33 -0.48
C ALA A 149 6.15 2.56 -0.72
N ASP A 150 7.42 2.36 -1.06
CA ASP A 150 8.35 3.42 -1.47
C ASP A 150 8.14 3.89 -2.92
N GLY A 151 7.23 3.24 -3.66
CA GLY A 151 6.93 3.50 -5.07
C GLY A 151 7.76 2.67 -6.05
N THR A 152 8.77 1.93 -5.58
CA THR A 152 9.60 1.05 -6.40
C THR A 152 8.77 -0.09 -6.96
N VAL A 153 9.05 -0.49 -8.20
CA VAL A 153 8.42 -1.66 -8.82
C VAL A 153 9.47 -2.76 -8.95
N VAL A 154 9.16 -3.93 -8.37
CA VAL A 154 10.02 -5.11 -8.40
C VAL A 154 9.33 -6.24 -9.16
N ASN A 155 10.08 -6.99 -9.96
CA ASN A 155 9.58 -8.21 -10.59
C ASN A 155 10.05 -9.41 -9.76
N VAL A 156 9.10 -10.19 -9.27
CA VAL A 156 9.36 -11.32 -8.39
C VAL A 156 8.83 -12.60 -9.02
N PRO A 157 9.41 -13.77 -8.74
CA PRO A 157 8.78 -15.04 -9.09
C PRO A 157 7.34 -15.11 -8.57
N GLY A 158 6.41 -15.65 -9.36
CA GLY A 158 5.01 -15.84 -8.97
C GLY A 158 4.77 -16.90 -7.87
N VAL A 159 5.73 -17.11 -6.98
CA VAL A 159 5.70 -18.11 -5.92
C VAL A 159 4.69 -17.67 -4.88
N ARG A 160 3.65 -18.47 -4.71
CA ARG A 160 2.67 -18.30 -3.64
C ARG A 160 2.74 -19.46 -2.68
N MET A 161 2.68 -19.16 -1.39
CA MET A 161 2.81 -20.14 -0.34
C MET A 161 1.61 -20.06 0.61
N ASP A 162 0.98 -21.20 0.86
CA ASP A 162 -0.13 -21.30 1.79
C ASP A 162 0.39 -21.45 3.23
N LEU A 163 0.15 -20.41 4.04
CA LEU A 163 0.61 -20.35 5.41
C LEU A 163 -0.57 -20.38 6.37
N ALA A 164 -0.62 -21.43 7.20
CA ALA A 164 -1.53 -21.52 8.33
C ALA A 164 -0.97 -20.68 9.47
N VAL A 165 -1.57 -19.51 9.68
CA VAL A 165 -1.16 -18.53 10.68
C VAL A 165 -2.18 -18.54 11.81
N LYS A 166 -1.68 -18.66 13.04
CA LYS A 166 -2.47 -18.67 14.26
C LYS A 166 -2.03 -17.55 15.20
N PHE A 167 -2.98 -16.74 15.65
CA PHE A 167 -2.78 -15.78 16.74
C PHE A 167 -4.08 -15.67 17.54
N GLU A 168 -3.98 -15.77 18.87
CA GLU A 168 -5.13 -15.87 19.78
C GLU A 168 -6.17 -16.90 19.28
N ASN A 169 -7.40 -16.45 19.03
CA ASN A 169 -8.53 -17.26 18.59
C ASN A 169 -8.62 -17.38 17.06
N PHE A 170 -7.69 -16.75 16.34
CA PHE A 170 -7.65 -16.79 14.90
C PHE A 170 -6.73 -17.89 14.40
N ASP A 171 -7.24 -18.73 13.50
CA ASP A 171 -6.48 -19.75 12.77
C ASP A 171 -6.96 -19.75 11.32
N SER A 172 -6.11 -19.30 10.39
CA SER A 172 -6.42 -19.41 8.96
C SER A 172 -5.22 -19.69 8.10
N THR A 173 -5.46 -20.49 7.08
CA THR A 173 -4.56 -20.68 5.95
C THR A 173 -4.89 -19.65 4.87
N GLU A 174 -3.90 -18.86 4.49
CA GLU A 174 -4.00 -17.92 3.37
C GLU A 174 -2.80 -18.09 2.43
N ALA A 175 -3.01 -17.77 1.17
CA ALA A 175 -1.95 -17.68 0.18
C ALA A 175 -1.19 -16.35 0.34
N PHE A 176 0.14 -16.42 0.33
CA PHE A 176 1.04 -15.25 0.36
C PHE A 176 1.95 -15.25 -0.85
N LEU A 177 2.05 -14.12 -1.55
CA LEU A 177 3.10 -13.92 -2.56
C LEU A 177 4.44 -13.75 -1.85
N VAL A 178 5.43 -14.55 -2.25
CA VAL A 178 6.75 -14.51 -1.64
C VAL A 178 7.60 -13.46 -2.33
N LEU A 179 8.14 -12.51 -1.58
CA LEU A 179 9.16 -11.57 -2.05
C LEU A 179 10.14 -11.22 -0.94
N ASP A 180 11.29 -10.65 -1.31
CA ASP A 180 12.16 -10.07 -0.32
C ASP A 180 11.61 -8.72 0.15
N MET A 181 11.57 -8.53 1.46
CA MET A 181 11.00 -7.35 2.12
C MET A 181 11.64 -7.20 3.49
N ASP A 182 11.69 -5.99 4.00
CA ASP A 182 12.33 -5.72 5.29
C ASP A 182 11.34 -5.69 6.46
N LYS A 183 11.88 -5.91 7.67
CA LYS A 183 11.26 -5.65 8.99
C LYS A 183 10.10 -6.55 9.43
N TYR A 184 9.32 -7.11 8.50
CA TYR A 184 8.16 -7.96 8.78
C TYR A 184 8.30 -9.31 8.10
N ASP A 185 7.76 -10.33 8.74
CA ASP A 185 7.76 -11.69 8.18
C ASP A 185 6.57 -11.89 7.25
N LEU A 186 5.42 -11.29 7.59
CA LEU A 186 4.20 -11.30 6.76
C LEU A 186 3.58 -9.91 6.70
N ILE A 187 2.92 -9.63 5.58
CA ILE A 187 1.92 -8.57 5.44
C ILE A 187 0.59 -9.24 5.15
N ARG A 188 -0.40 -9.04 6.01
CA ARG A 188 -1.80 -9.37 5.71
C ARG A 188 -2.48 -8.14 5.12
N GLY A 189 -2.84 -8.27 3.85
CA GLY A 189 -3.45 -7.21 3.05
C GLY A 189 -4.97 -7.32 2.97
N MET A 190 -5.53 -6.61 2.00
CA MET A 190 -6.96 -6.57 1.73
C MET A 190 -7.63 -7.94 1.57
N PRO A 191 -7.06 -8.95 0.86
CA PRO A 191 -7.74 -10.23 0.71
C PRO A 191 -8.06 -10.92 2.04
N TRP A 192 -7.18 -10.78 3.03
CA TRP A 192 -7.45 -11.33 4.35
C TRP A 192 -8.49 -10.50 5.12
N LEU A 193 -8.38 -9.18 5.09
CA LEU A 193 -9.29 -8.27 5.78
C LEU A 193 -10.73 -8.42 5.27
N GLU A 194 -10.90 -8.54 3.94
CA GLU A 194 -12.19 -8.73 3.28
C GLU A 194 -12.77 -10.11 3.58
N LYS A 195 -11.99 -11.17 3.40
CA LYS A 195 -12.44 -12.57 3.60
C LYS A 195 -12.99 -12.82 5.01
N HIS A 196 -12.41 -12.17 6.01
CA HIS A 196 -12.79 -12.36 7.41
C HIS A 196 -13.52 -11.17 8.01
N GLU A 197 -14.00 -10.25 7.17
CA GLU A 197 -14.78 -9.06 7.54
C GLU A 197 -14.21 -8.31 8.76
N ARG A 198 -12.88 -8.10 8.74
CA ARG A 198 -12.16 -7.56 9.89
C ARG A 198 -12.41 -6.07 10.03
N TRP A 199 -12.72 -5.65 11.25
CA TRP A 199 -12.76 -4.23 11.62
C TRP A 199 -11.47 -3.84 12.34
N ILE A 200 -11.06 -2.60 12.15
CA ILE A 200 -9.84 -2.06 12.76
C ILE A 200 -10.20 -0.93 13.73
N ASP A 201 -9.91 -1.12 15.02
CA ASP A 201 -9.89 -0.02 15.97
C ASP A 201 -8.62 0.80 15.80
N TRP A 202 -8.71 1.90 15.07
CA TRP A 202 -7.58 2.80 14.90
C TRP A 202 -7.17 3.51 16.19
N ARG A 203 -8.09 3.71 17.15
CA ARG A 203 -7.82 4.36 18.43
C ARG A 203 -7.27 3.36 19.44
N GLY A 204 -7.99 2.26 19.65
CA GLY A 204 -7.62 1.17 20.56
C GLY A 204 -6.48 0.29 20.05
N LYS A 205 -6.09 0.42 18.77
CA LYS A 205 -5.06 -0.42 18.12
C LYS A 205 -5.40 -1.89 18.24
N ALA A 206 -6.63 -2.21 17.86
CA ALA A 206 -7.15 -3.56 17.91
C ALA A 206 -7.75 -3.97 16.58
N ILE A 207 -7.88 -5.27 16.37
CA ILE A 207 -8.58 -5.85 15.24
C ILE A 207 -9.57 -6.85 15.79
N GLY A 208 -10.79 -6.83 15.29
CA GLY A 208 -11.79 -7.83 15.64
C GLY A 208 -12.40 -8.48 14.41
N ALA A 209 -13.24 -9.48 14.66
CA ALA A 209 -14.17 -10.02 13.68
C ALA A 209 -15.56 -9.42 13.91
N SER A 210 -16.39 -9.40 12.86
CA SER A 210 -17.82 -9.13 13.00
C SER A 210 -18.60 -10.34 13.49
#